data_AF-A0A938BDT1-F1
#
_entry.id   AF-A0A938BDT1-F1
#
_cell.length_a   1.000
_cell.length_b   1.000
_cell.length_c   1.000
_cell.angle_alpha   90.00
_cell.angle_beta   90.00
_cell.angle_gamma   90.00
#
_symmetry.space_group_name_H-M   'P 1'
#
loop_
_entity.id
_entity.type
_entity.pdbx_description
1 polymer ?
#
loop_
_entity_poly.entity_id
_entity_poly.type
_entity_poly.pdbx_seq_one_letter_code
_entity_poly.pdbx_strand_id
1 'polypeptide(L)'
;MKNPKSNLTKIAVVITIAITFLVPNGVLAQGAKNIIVMISDGCGYNHIDATSIYQYGRTGVQVYERFPIRYAMSTYSAGNFNADGSWQYQGSYDPEPAWNWFNYVKSGYTDSASASTAMSTGIKTYDAAIGVASNKNRLKHVSAR
;
A
#
# COMPACT_ATOMS: atom_id res chain seq x y z
N MET A 1 -15.54 17.19 60.35
CA MET A 1 -16.57 17.41 59.31
C MET A 1 -15.94 17.15 57.94
N LYS A 2 -16.40 16.13 57.18
CA LYS A 2 -15.88 15.85 55.82
C LYS A 2 -16.29 17.00 54.89
N ASN A 3 -15.33 17.62 54.20
CA ASN A 3 -15.56 18.78 53.35
C ASN A 3 -16.42 18.38 52.12
N PRO A 4 -17.65 18.90 51.98
CA PRO A 4 -18.59 18.47 50.94
C PRO A 4 -18.07 18.74 49.52
N LYS A 5 -17.16 19.70 49.35
CA LYS A 5 -16.53 20.02 48.06
C LYS A 5 -15.62 18.90 47.54
N SER A 6 -14.98 18.10 48.41
CA SER A 6 -14.09 17.02 47.95
C SER A 6 -14.83 15.81 47.39
N ASN A 7 -16.06 15.57 47.86
CA ASN A 7 -16.92 14.52 47.33
C ASN A 7 -17.48 14.91 45.96
N LEU A 8 -17.83 16.18 45.76
CA LEU A 8 -18.27 16.71 44.46
C LEU A 8 -17.17 16.63 43.40
N THR A 9 -15.93 16.97 43.75
CA THR A 9 -14.78 16.84 42.83
C THR A 9 -14.49 15.38 42.48
N LYS A 10 -14.58 14.46 43.45
CA LYS A 10 -14.41 13.02 43.20
C LYS A 10 -15.52 12.45 42.31
N ILE A 11 -16.77 12.84 42.54
CA ILE A 11 -17.91 12.41 41.72
C ILE A 11 -17.78 12.96 40.29
N ALA A 12 -17.38 14.23 40.13
CA ALA A 12 -17.16 14.82 38.81
C ALA A 12 -16.03 14.11 38.04
N VAL A 13 -14.92 13.78 38.69
CA VAL A 13 -13.81 13.04 38.06
C VAL A 13 -14.24 11.62 37.64
N VAL A 14 -15.02 10.92 38.47
CA VAL A 14 -15.53 9.58 38.14
C VAL A 14 -16.52 9.61 36.98
N ILE A 15 -17.40 10.61 36.93
CA ILE A 15 -18.36 10.78 35.82
C ILE A 15 -17.60 11.09 34.51
N THR A 16 -16.60 11.97 34.55
CA THR A 16 -15.79 12.27 33.36
C THR A 16 -15.06 11.03 32.85
N ILE A 17 -14.44 10.22 33.73
CA ILE A 17 -13.79 8.96 33.33
C ILE A 17 -14.80 7.96 32.74
N ALA A 18 -15.99 7.85 33.33
CA ALA A 18 -17.04 6.94 32.84
C ALA A 18 -17.59 7.36 31.46
N ILE A 19 -17.69 8.67 31.19
CA ILE A 19 -18.14 9.20 29.89
C ILE A 19 -17.09 8.94 28.79
N THR A 20 -15.79 9.01 29.11
CA THR A 20 -14.73 8.70 28.13
C THR A 20 -14.72 7.23 27.71
N PHE A 21 -15.14 6.32 28.60
CA PHE A 21 -15.24 4.88 28.30
C PHE A 21 -16.52 4.48 27.55
N LEU A 22 -17.52 5.36 27.47
CA LEU A 22 -18.79 5.09 26.79
C LEU A 22 -18.84 5.51 25.32
N VAL A 23 -17.77 6.11 24.79
CA VAL A 23 -17.65 6.37 23.35
C VAL A 23 -17.33 5.05 22.65
N PRO A 24 -18.22 4.51 21.79
CA PRO A 24 -17.91 3.29 21.05
C PRO A 24 -16.79 3.60 20.05
N ASN A 25 -15.55 3.23 20.39
CA ASN A 25 -14.45 3.14 19.43
C ASN A 25 -14.68 1.90 18.57
N GLY A 26 -15.57 2.02 17.58
CA GLY A 26 -15.94 0.86 16.79
C GLY A 26 -16.88 1.20 15.65
N VAL A 27 -16.50 2.15 14.80
CA VAL A 27 -16.99 2.07 13.41
C VAL A 27 -16.28 0.85 12.82
N LEU A 28 -16.91 -0.31 12.90
CA LEU A 28 -16.52 -1.43 12.04
C LEU A 28 -16.69 -0.91 10.62
N ALA A 29 -15.58 -0.71 9.91
CA ALA A 29 -15.62 -0.29 8.53
C ALA A 29 -16.45 -1.34 7.76
N GLN A 30 -17.68 -0.98 7.42
CA GLN A 30 -18.47 -1.75 6.46
C GLN A 30 -17.59 -1.87 5.21
N GLY A 31 -17.22 -3.09 4.85
CA GLY A 31 -16.36 -3.34 3.69
C GLY A 31 -16.89 -2.64 2.44
N ALA A 32 -15.99 -2.25 1.54
CA ALA A 32 -16.37 -1.55 0.32
C ALA A 32 -17.37 -2.40 -0.50
N LYS A 33 -18.53 -1.82 -0.84
CA LYS A 33 -19.55 -2.49 -1.67
C LYS A 33 -19.04 -2.73 -3.10
N ASN A 34 -18.30 -1.76 -3.64
CA ASN A 34 -17.73 -1.81 -4.98
C ASN A 34 -16.26 -1.43 -4.91
N ILE A 35 -15.43 -2.13 -5.67
CA ILE A 35 -14.00 -1.85 -5.80
C ILE A 35 -13.71 -1.60 -7.27
N ILE A 36 -13.23 -0.41 -7.59
CA ILE A 36 -12.74 -0.05 -8.93
C ILE A 36 -11.23 0.11 -8.81
N VAL A 37 -10.49 -0.74 -9.52
CA VAL A 37 -9.03 -0.68 -9.58
C VAL A 37 -8.65 -0.10 -10.94
N MET A 38 -7.98 1.05 -10.92
CA MET A 38 -7.42 1.68 -12.12
C MET A 38 -5.91 1.52 -12.09
N ILE A 39 -5.35 0.92 -13.14
CA ILE A 39 -3.91 0.68 -13.29
C ILE A 39 -3.45 1.42 -14.54
N SER A 40 -2.40 2.23 -14.39
CA SER A 40 -1.69 2.83 -15.52
C SER A 40 -0.31 2.18 -15.60
N ASP A 41 -0.08 1.37 -16.64
CA ASP A 41 1.18 0.66 -16.83
C ASP A 41 2.32 1.65 -17.12
N GLY A 42 3.50 1.41 -16.55
CA GLY A 42 4.68 2.27 -16.66
C GLY A 42 4.56 3.64 -15.94
N CYS A 43 3.48 3.88 -15.20
CA CYS A 43 3.15 5.20 -14.71
C CYS A 43 3.71 5.50 -13.31
N GLY A 44 4.91 6.10 -13.27
CA GLY A 44 5.51 6.67 -12.05
C GLY A 44 5.16 8.14 -11.81
N TYR A 45 5.64 8.72 -10.70
CA TYR A 45 5.41 10.13 -10.34
C TYR A 45 5.79 11.11 -11.46
N ASN A 46 6.94 10.89 -12.12
CA ASN A 46 7.39 11.77 -13.20
C ASN A 46 6.47 11.73 -14.43
N HIS A 47 5.77 10.63 -14.68
CA HIS A 47 4.79 10.55 -15.77
C HIS A 47 3.56 11.39 -15.46
N ILE A 48 3.14 11.44 -14.19
CA ILE A 48 2.05 12.30 -13.72
C ILE A 48 2.40 13.77 -13.89
N ASP A 49 3.60 14.15 -13.45
CA ASP A 49 4.09 15.52 -13.55
C ASP A 49 4.25 15.97 -15.01
N ALA A 50 4.83 15.12 -15.86
CA ALA A 50 4.95 15.38 -17.29
C ALA A 50 3.57 15.62 -17.92
N THR A 51 2.58 14.78 -17.58
CA THR A 51 1.20 14.88 -18.09
C THR A 51 0.51 16.16 -17.61
N SER A 52 0.77 16.57 -16.36
CA SER A 52 0.31 17.83 -15.77
C SER A 52 0.89 19.06 -16.49
N ILE A 53 2.21 19.08 -16.69
CA ILE A 53 2.90 20.18 -17.37
C ILE A 53 2.44 20.29 -18.81
N TYR A 54 2.31 19.16 -19.52
CA TYR A 54 1.85 19.14 -20.90
C TYR A 54 0.45 19.75 -21.07
N GLN A 55 -0.50 19.39 -20.18
CA GLN A 55 -1.89 19.84 -20.31
C GLN A 55 -2.16 21.22 -19.70
N TYR A 56 -1.43 21.61 -18.64
CA TYR A 56 -1.79 22.75 -17.81
C TYR A 56 -0.62 23.68 -17.46
N GLY A 57 0.60 23.37 -17.92
CA GLY A 57 1.79 24.19 -17.67
C GLY A 57 2.34 24.17 -16.24
N ARG A 58 1.82 23.29 -15.36
CA ARG A 58 2.28 23.12 -13.97
C ARG A 58 2.03 21.70 -13.48
N THR A 59 2.75 21.25 -12.45
CA THR A 59 2.58 19.92 -11.81
C THR A 59 1.39 19.89 -10.84
N GLY A 60 1.00 18.69 -10.37
CA GLY A 60 0.06 18.55 -9.25
C GLY A 60 -1.41 18.82 -9.56
N VAL A 61 -1.84 18.68 -10.81
CA VAL A 61 -3.17 19.10 -11.27
C VAL A 61 -4.04 17.94 -11.76
N GLN A 62 -3.49 16.74 -11.91
CA GLN A 62 -4.23 15.62 -12.44
C GLN A 62 -5.32 15.16 -11.47
N VAL A 63 -6.42 14.64 -12.02
CA VAL A 63 -7.59 14.26 -11.22
C VAL A 63 -7.26 13.20 -10.16
N TYR A 64 -6.40 12.24 -10.51
CA TYR A 64 -5.97 11.17 -9.62
C TYR A 64 -4.97 11.64 -8.53
N GLU A 65 -4.43 12.86 -8.62
CA GLU A 65 -3.65 13.43 -7.51
C GLU A 65 -4.52 13.95 -6.37
N ARG A 66 -5.84 14.03 -6.58
CA ARG A 66 -6.84 14.50 -5.59
C ARG A 66 -7.40 13.40 -4.70
N PHE A 67 -6.96 12.15 -4.86
CA PHE A 67 -7.33 11.09 -3.90
C PHE A 67 -6.86 11.48 -2.49
N PRO A 68 -7.72 11.30 -1.46
CA PRO A 68 -7.43 11.79 -0.10
C PRO A 68 -6.25 11.09 0.56
N ILE A 69 -5.89 9.90 0.09
CA ILE A 69 -4.80 9.09 0.62
C ILE A 69 -3.93 8.65 -0.57
N ARG A 70 -2.61 8.83 -0.44
CA ARG A 70 -1.61 8.49 -1.45
C ARG A 70 -0.43 7.84 -0.77
N TYR A 71 0.07 6.75 -1.34
CA TYR A 71 1.24 6.04 -0.85
C TYR A 71 2.20 5.74 -1.99
N ALA A 72 3.49 5.62 -1.67
CA ALA A 72 4.45 4.95 -2.52
C ALA A 72 4.35 3.43 -2.31
N MET A 73 4.62 2.66 -3.37
CA MET A 73 4.58 1.20 -3.33
C MET A 73 5.85 0.64 -3.96
N SER A 74 6.50 -0.31 -3.27
CA SER A 74 7.63 -1.05 -3.83
C SER A 74 7.16 -2.06 -4.86
N THR A 75 7.75 -2.07 -6.05
CA THR A 75 7.24 -2.86 -7.19
C THR A 75 8.06 -4.11 -7.53
N TYR A 76 9.22 -4.36 -6.88
CA TYR A 76 10.12 -5.46 -7.22
C TYR A 76 9.44 -6.85 -7.32
N SER A 77 9.90 -7.70 -8.24
CA SER A 77 9.44 -9.09 -8.35
C SER A 77 10.06 -9.96 -7.23
N ALA A 78 9.60 -11.21 -7.06
CA ALA A 78 10.23 -12.12 -6.09
C ALA A 78 11.65 -12.54 -6.50
N GLY A 79 11.92 -12.60 -7.81
CA GLY A 79 13.12 -13.23 -8.35
C GLY A 79 12.92 -13.74 -9.76
N ASN A 80 13.91 -14.46 -10.30
CA ASN A 80 13.85 -15.10 -11.60
C ASN A 80 14.62 -16.42 -11.60
N PHE A 81 14.40 -17.21 -12.65
CA PHE A 81 15.21 -18.38 -12.93
C PHE A 81 16.35 -18.01 -13.88
N ASN A 82 17.57 -18.36 -13.52
CA ASN A 82 18.72 -18.31 -14.40
C ASN A 82 18.57 -19.32 -15.55
N ALA A 83 19.41 -19.20 -16.58
CA ALA A 83 19.41 -20.13 -17.72
C ALA A 83 19.70 -21.59 -17.30
N ASP A 84 20.41 -21.80 -16.20
CA ASP A 84 20.70 -23.11 -15.61
C ASP A 84 19.55 -23.65 -14.71
N GLY A 85 18.46 -22.89 -14.57
CA GLY A 85 17.31 -23.23 -13.75
C GLY A 85 17.47 -22.89 -12.26
N SER A 86 18.61 -22.33 -11.83
CA SER A 86 18.79 -21.87 -10.45
C SER A 86 17.94 -20.62 -10.15
N TRP A 87 17.51 -20.49 -8.89
CA TRP A 87 16.69 -19.34 -8.45
C TRP A 87 17.57 -18.15 -8.07
N GLN A 88 17.24 -16.97 -8.59
CA GLN A 88 17.86 -15.70 -8.28
C GLN A 88 16.83 -14.75 -7.66
N TYR A 89 17.02 -14.31 -6.43
CA TYR A 89 16.19 -13.26 -5.83
C TYR A 89 16.46 -11.90 -6.49
N GLN A 90 15.40 -11.15 -6.80
CA GLN A 90 15.53 -9.87 -7.50
C GLN A 90 15.43 -8.63 -6.60
N GLY A 91 14.85 -8.72 -5.40
CA GLY A 91 14.82 -7.54 -4.54
C GLY A 91 14.15 -7.71 -3.19
N SER A 92 14.35 -6.69 -2.37
CA SER A 92 13.65 -6.39 -1.13
C SER A 92 13.50 -4.87 -1.04
N TYR A 93 12.75 -4.38 -0.08
CA TYR A 93 12.75 -2.97 0.28
C TYR A 93 13.45 -2.79 1.62
N ASP A 94 14.54 -2.03 1.62
CA ASP A 94 15.29 -1.60 2.79
C ASP A 94 15.41 -0.06 2.75
N PRO A 95 14.90 0.66 3.77
CA PRO A 95 14.88 2.12 3.77
C PRO A 95 16.28 2.76 3.85
N GLU A 96 17.26 2.11 4.48
CA GLU A 96 18.60 2.67 4.64
C GLU A 96 19.34 2.83 3.28
N PRO A 97 19.53 1.77 2.47
CA PRO A 97 20.12 1.90 1.16
C PRO A 97 19.19 2.62 0.18
N ALA A 98 17.87 2.57 0.35
CA ALA A 98 16.95 3.35 -0.48
C ALA A 98 17.16 4.87 -0.31
N TRP A 99 17.50 5.30 0.90
CA TRP A 99 17.82 6.71 1.17
C TRP A 99 19.23 7.09 0.74
N ASN A 100 20.21 6.23 1.03
CA ASN A 100 21.64 6.56 0.87
C ASN A 100 22.20 6.25 -0.53
N TRP A 101 21.51 5.43 -1.32
CA TRP A 101 22.05 4.93 -2.59
C TRP A 101 21.02 4.92 -3.72
N PHE A 102 21.16 5.88 -4.64
CA PHE A 102 20.23 6.07 -5.76
C PHE A 102 20.05 4.82 -6.64
N ASN A 103 21.10 4.01 -6.85
CA ASN A 103 20.97 2.83 -7.71
C ASN A 103 20.29 1.64 -7.03
N TYR A 104 20.10 1.67 -5.70
CA TYR A 104 19.38 0.61 -4.98
C TYR A 104 17.99 0.37 -5.56
N VAL A 105 17.20 1.45 -5.65
CA VAL A 105 15.81 1.41 -6.15
C VAL A 105 15.69 1.18 -7.65
N LYS A 106 16.81 1.18 -8.39
CA LYS A 106 16.86 0.90 -9.83
C LYS A 106 17.07 -0.58 -10.15
N SER A 107 17.37 -1.39 -9.13
CA SER A 107 17.55 -2.84 -9.26
C SER A 107 16.24 -3.59 -9.02
N GLY A 108 16.16 -4.85 -9.46
CA GLY A 108 14.99 -5.70 -9.20
C GLY A 108 13.70 -5.21 -9.83
N TYR A 109 13.79 -4.50 -10.97
CA TYR A 109 12.63 -4.00 -11.67
C TYR A 109 11.72 -5.17 -12.09
N THR A 110 10.43 -4.98 -11.86
CA THR A 110 9.39 -5.96 -12.16
C THR A 110 8.91 -5.81 -13.59
N ASP A 111 8.39 -6.88 -14.17
CA ASP A 111 7.59 -6.83 -15.39
C ASP A 111 6.07 -6.70 -15.09
N SER A 112 5.26 -6.47 -16.13
CA SER A 112 3.80 -6.32 -15.95
C SER A 112 3.12 -7.63 -15.51
N ALA A 113 3.66 -8.81 -15.87
CA ALA A 113 3.06 -10.10 -15.51
C ALA A 113 3.20 -10.39 -14.01
N SER A 114 4.40 -10.26 -13.46
CA SER A 114 4.64 -10.48 -12.03
C SER A 114 3.99 -9.40 -11.16
N ALA A 115 3.99 -8.14 -11.61
CA ALA A 115 3.28 -7.05 -10.94
C ALA A 115 1.76 -7.29 -10.89
N SER A 116 1.14 -7.66 -12.02
CA SER A 116 -0.29 -7.94 -12.09
C SER A 116 -0.68 -9.19 -11.28
N THR A 117 0.17 -10.21 -11.27
CA THR A 117 -0.02 -11.39 -10.40
C THR A 117 0.03 -10.99 -8.94
N ALA A 118 1.00 -10.17 -8.52
CA ALA A 118 1.10 -9.68 -7.15
C ALA A 118 -0.13 -8.84 -6.74
N MET A 119 -0.56 -7.89 -7.57
CA MET A 119 -1.74 -7.06 -7.28
C MET A 119 -3.04 -7.87 -7.19
N SER A 120 -3.20 -8.87 -8.06
CA SER A 120 -4.45 -9.63 -8.13
C SER A 120 -4.51 -10.81 -7.15
N THR A 121 -3.38 -11.34 -6.69
CA THR A 121 -3.33 -12.54 -5.81
C THR A 121 -2.80 -12.25 -4.41
N GLY A 122 -2.08 -11.14 -4.23
CA GLY A 122 -1.37 -10.79 -2.99
C GLY A 122 -0.02 -11.47 -2.82
N ILE A 123 0.48 -12.19 -3.82
CA ILE A 123 1.73 -12.98 -3.74
C ILE A 123 2.69 -12.55 -4.85
N LYS A 124 3.92 -12.18 -4.47
CA LYS A 124 5.00 -11.89 -5.42
C LYS A 124 5.45 -13.18 -6.13
N THR A 125 5.88 -13.04 -7.38
CA THR A 125 6.33 -14.14 -8.24
C THR A 125 7.47 -13.68 -9.13
N TYR A 126 7.94 -14.54 -10.03
CA TYR A 126 9.01 -14.22 -10.98
C TYR A 126 8.49 -13.47 -12.21
N ASP A 127 9.39 -12.78 -12.92
CA ASP A 127 9.00 -12.05 -14.14
C ASP A 127 8.42 -12.99 -15.20
N ALA A 128 7.51 -12.48 -16.02
CA ALA A 128 6.69 -13.24 -16.98
C ALA A 128 5.68 -14.24 -16.36
N ALA A 129 5.65 -14.41 -15.04
CA ALA A 129 4.67 -15.28 -14.40
C ALA A 129 3.27 -14.64 -14.35
N ILE A 130 2.25 -15.40 -14.78
CA ILE A 130 0.84 -15.00 -14.72
C ILE A 130 0.07 -16.00 -13.87
N GLY A 131 -0.46 -15.54 -12.73
CA GLY A 131 -1.36 -16.33 -11.89
C GLY A 131 -0.71 -17.55 -11.21
N VAL A 132 0.61 -17.55 -11.08
CA VAL A 132 1.38 -18.61 -10.40
C VAL A 132 2.38 -18.03 -9.41
N ALA A 133 2.66 -18.78 -8.34
CA ALA A 133 3.72 -18.48 -7.39
C ALA A 133 5.11 -18.87 -7.94
N SER A 134 6.18 -18.55 -7.22
CA SER A 134 7.55 -18.89 -7.62
C SER A 134 7.80 -20.39 -7.80
N ASN A 135 7.02 -21.25 -7.13
CA ASN A 135 7.06 -22.71 -7.32
C ASN A 135 6.15 -23.21 -8.46
N LYS A 136 5.60 -22.30 -9.28
CA LYS A 136 4.69 -22.57 -10.40
C LYS A 136 3.32 -23.11 -10.01
N ASN A 137 2.99 -23.13 -8.71
CA ASN A 137 1.64 -23.46 -8.27
C ASN A 137 0.68 -22.32 -8.60
N ARG A 138 -0.53 -22.68 -9.03
CA ARG A 138 -1.60 -21.71 -9.37
C ARG A 138 -2.04 -20.90 -8.15
N LEU A 139 -2.32 -19.63 -8.37
CA LEU A 139 -2.81 -18.70 -7.37
C LEU A 139 -4.25 -18.28 -7.67
N LYS A 140 -5.00 -17.92 -6.63
CA LYS A 140 -6.38 -17.44 -6.77
C LYS A 140 -6.39 -15.91 -6.86
N HIS A 141 -6.94 -15.38 -7.95
CA HIS A 141 -7.11 -13.94 -8.15
C HIS A 141 -8.31 -13.39 -7.36
N VAL A 142 -8.22 -12.12 -6.96
CA VAL A 142 -9.29 -11.39 -6.25
C VAL A 142 -10.57 -11.28 -7.08
N SER A 143 -10.45 -11.18 -8.41
CA SER A 143 -11.60 -11.15 -9.33
C SER A 143 -12.35 -12.48 -9.43
N ALA A 144 -11.74 -13.58 -8.96
CA ALA A 144 -12.33 -14.91 -8.95
C ALA A 144 -12.77 -15.36 -7.55
N ARG A 145 -12.88 -14.42 -6.59
CA ARG A 145 -13.41 -14.67 -5.25
C ARG A 145 -14.91 -14.47 -5.22
#